data_AF-A0A8S2U0A8-F1
#
_entry.id   AF-A0A8S2U0A8-F1
#
_cell.length_a   1.000
_cell.length_b   1.000
_cell.length_c   1.000
_cell.angle_alpha   90.00
_cell.angle_beta   90.00
_cell.angle_gamma   90.00
#
_symmetry.space_group_name_H-M   'P 1'
#
loop_
_entity.id
_entity.type
_entity.pdbx_description
1 polymer ?
#
loop_
_entity_poly.entity_id
_entity_poly.type
_entity_poly.pdbx_seq_one_letter_code
_entity_poly.pdbx_strand_id
1 'polypeptide(L)'
;MAGRVHLAGRKIELPSELLSIETQLFVSGQKRFVSRGGEKLLAAIKAFGIDFNNQTVLDVGASTGGFTDCALQHGAKKVIALDVGTNQLS
;
A
#
# COMPACT_ATOMS: atom_id res chain seq x y z
N MET A 1 16.55 -12.75 -8.28
CA MET A 1 16.25 -11.33 -8.59
C MET A 1 14.74 -11.11 -8.58
N ALA A 2 14.25 -9.97 -8.09
CA ALA A 2 12.80 -9.76 -7.89
C ALA A 2 11.99 -9.47 -9.18
N GLY A 3 12.65 -9.14 -10.30
CA GLY A 3 12.00 -9.02 -11.62
C GLY A 3 10.88 -7.97 -11.69
N ARG A 4 11.06 -6.83 -11.02
CA ARG A 4 10.03 -5.78 -10.89
C ARG A 4 10.33 -4.51 -11.69
N VAL A 5 11.48 -4.43 -12.39
CA VAL A 5 11.89 -3.25 -13.16
C VAL A 5 11.40 -3.40 -14.60
N HIS A 6 10.80 -2.35 -15.13
CA HIS A 6 10.24 -2.28 -16.47
C HIS A 6 10.79 -1.08 -17.23
N LEU A 7 10.94 -1.27 -18.54
CA LEU A 7 11.32 -0.27 -19.53
C LEU A 7 10.20 -0.18 -20.57
N ALA A 8 9.60 0.99 -20.78
CA ALA A 8 8.62 1.21 -21.85
C ALA A 8 7.55 0.09 -21.99
N GLY A 9 7.08 -0.47 -20.87
CA GLY A 9 6.09 -1.54 -20.84
C GLY A 9 6.62 -2.98 -20.92
N ARG A 10 7.93 -3.21 -21.10
CA ARG A 10 8.56 -4.54 -20.99
C ARG A 10 9.35 -4.70 -19.70
N LYS A 11 9.32 -5.91 -19.15
CA LYS A 11 10.11 -6.28 -17.96
C LYS A 11 11.59 -6.44 -18.34
N ILE A 12 12.49 -5.93 -17.49
CA ILE A 12 13.93 -6.22 -17.58
C ILE A 12 14.19 -7.57 -16.91
N GLU A 13 14.78 -8.51 -17.65
CA GLU A 13 15.06 -9.86 -17.15
C GLU A 13 16.48 -10.00 -16.56
N LEU A 14 17.43 -9.23 -17.08
CA LEU A 14 18.84 -9.28 -16.69
C LEU A 14 19.27 -7.92 -16.12
N PRO A 15 19.82 -7.85 -14.89
CA PRO A 15 20.35 -6.60 -14.37
C PRO A 15 21.65 -6.14 -15.04
N SER A 16 22.26 -6.98 -15.87
CA SER A 16 23.41 -6.63 -16.71
C SER A 16 23.02 -6.05 -18.07
N GLU A 17 21.72 -5.88 -18.34
CA GLU A 17 21.26 -5.26 -19.58
C GLU A 17 21.72 -3.79 -19.63
N LEU A 18 22.47 -3.42 -20.66
CA LEU A 18 22.96 -2.06 -20.86
C LEU A 18 21.84 -1.16 -21.39
N LEU A 19 21.64 -0.02 -20.73
CA LEU A 19 20.61 0.96 -21.06
C LEU A 19 21.26 2.32 -21.30
N SER A 20 20.66 3.16 -22.16
CA SER A 20 21.10 4.55 -22.28
C SER A 20 20.72 5.34 -21.02
N ILE A 21 21.44 6.43 -20.73
CA ILE A 21 21.22 7.20 -19.49
C ILE A 21 19.87 7.93 -19.47
N GLU A 22 19.29 8.17 -20.64
CA GLU A 22 17.99 8.80 -20.83
C GLU A 22 16.81 7.82 -20.62
N THR A 23 17.12 6.55 -20.34
CA THR A 23 16.13 5.49 -20.23
C THR A 23 15.21 5.66 -19.02
N GLN A 24 13.90 5.79 -19.26
CA GLN A 24 12.90 5.82 -18.18
C GLN A 24 12.57 4.41 -17.68
N LEU A 25 12.76 4.19 -16.38
CA LEU A 25 12.49 2.94 -15.69
C LEU A 25 11.28 3.06 -14.76
N PHE A 26 10.51 1.98 -14.67
CA PHE A 26 9.36 1.87 -13.78
C PHE A 26 9.49 0.64 -12.89
N VAL A 27 9.07 0.73 -11.63
CA VAL A 27 9.03 -0.42 -10.73
C VAL A 27 7.58 -0.86 -10.55
N SER A 28 7.24 -2.04 -11.07
CA SER A 28 5.92 -2.64 -10.87
C SER A 28 5.75 -3.18 -9.45
N GLY A 29 4.50 -3.19 -8.97
CA GLY A 29 4.16 -3.83 -7.70
C GLY A 29 4.54 -3.01 -6.47
N GLN A 30 4.58 -1.68 -6.58
CA GLN A 30 4.39 -0.84 -5.40
C GLN A 30 3.01 -1.17 -4.83
N LYS A 31 2.99 -1.65 -3.59
CA LYS A 31 1.75 -1.93 -2.89
C LYS A 31 1.09 -0.59 -2.60
N ARG A 32 -0.21 -0.50 -2.86
CA ARG A 32 -1.01 0.69 -2.52
C ARG A 32 -1.04 0.95 -1.01
N PHE A 33 -0.97 -0.12 -0.23
CA PHE A 33 -0.98 -0.08 1.21
C PHE A 33 0.25 -0.79 1.79
N VAL A 34 0.66 -0.39 3.00
CA VAL A 34 1.80 -0.99 3.73
C VAL A 34 1.66 -2.51 3.94
N SER A 35 0.44 -3.05 3.92
CA SER A 35 0.19 -4.48 4.00
C SER A 35 -1.00 -4.93 3.15
N ARG A 36 -1.13 -6.25 2.93
CA ARG A 36 -2.29 -6.84 2.24
C ARG A 36 -3.61 -6.59 2.98
N GLY A 37 -3.56 -6.19 4.26
CA GLY A 37 -4.75 -5.80 5.02
C GLY A 37 -5.50 -4.67 4.34
N GLY A 38 -4.81 -3.65 3.82
CA GLY A 38 -5.47 -2.49 3.21
C GLY A 38 -6.37 -2.85 2.03
N GLU A 39 -6.01 -3.87 1.24
CA GLU A 39 -6.86 -4.35 0.13
C GLU A 39 -8.21 -4.92 0.62
N LYS A 40 -8.24 -5.51 1.82
CA LYS A 40 -9.49 -6.01 2.42
C LYS A 40 -10.41 -4.86 2.83
N LEU A 41 -9.86 -3.84 3.49
CA LEU A 41 -10.64 -2.66 3.87
C LEU A 41 -11.13 -1.91 2.63
N LEU A 42 -10.30 -1.79 1.60
CA LEU A 42 -10.70 -1.23 0.31
C LEU A 42 -11.87 -1.98 -0.32
N ALA A 43 -11.85 -3.32 -0.29
CA ALA A 43 -12.97 -4.12 -0.77
C ALA A 43 -14.25 -3.85 0.05
N ALA A 44 -14.14 -3.72 1.37
CA ALA A 44 -15.28 -3.39 2.25
C ALA A 44 -15.84 -1.98 1.97
N ILE A 45 -14.97 -0.98 1.80
CA ILE A 45 -15.38 0.39 1.42
C ILE A 45 -16.25 0.36 0.17
N LYS A 46 -15.79 -0.36 -0.87
CA LYS A 46 -16.53 -0.47 -2.14
C LYS A 46 -17.82 -1.26 -2.03
N ALA A 47 -17.80 -2.37 -1.29
CA ALA A 47 -18.96 -3.25 -1.17
C ALA A 47 -20.07 -2.65 -0.32
N PHE A 48 -19.72 -1.89 0.72
CA PHE A 48 -20.66 -1.39 1.73
C PHE A 48 -20.86 0.13 1.68
N GLY A 49 -20.14 0.85 0.80
CA GLY A 49 -20.26 2.31 0.67
C GLY A 49 -19.79 3.05 1.93
N ILE A 50 -18.74 2.56 2.59
CA ILE A 50 -18.23 3.17 3.82
C ILE A 50 -17.52 4.47 3.47
N ASP A 51 -17.90 5.57 4.11
CA ASP A 51 -17.24 6.86 3.98
C ASP A 51 -16.43 7.18 5.24
N PHE A 52 -15.13 7.37 5.07
CA PHE A 52 -14.21 7.75 6.13
C PHE A 52 -13.95 9.25 6.19
N ASN A 53 -14.47 10.04 5.25
CA ASN A 53 -14.14 11.45 5.14
C ASN A 53 -14.42 12.23 6.44
N ASN A 54 -13.39 12.88 6.96
CA ASN A 54 -13.42 13.65 8.20
C ASN A 54 -13.76 12.85 9.48
N GLN A 55 -13.79 11.52 9.42
CA GLN A 55 -14.11 10.65 10.55
C GLN A 55 -12.88 10.35 11.41
N THR A 56 -13.12 10.07 12.70
CA THR A 56 -12.11 9.44 13.57
C THR A 56 -12.36 7.93 13.61
N VAL A 57 -11.35 7.13 13.27
CA VAL A 57 -11.45 5.67 13.16
C VAL A 57 -10.64 5.01 14.27
N LEU A 58 -11.18 3.94 14.86
CA LEU A 58 -10.44 3.04 15.74
C LEU A 58 -10.11 1.77 14.95
N ASP A 59 -8.83 1.51 14.71
CA ASP A 59 -8.32 0.30 14.05
C ASP A 59 -7.85 -0.68 15.13
N VAL A 60 -8.60 -1.76 15.35
CA VAL A 60 -8.32 -2.76 16.39
C VAL A 60 -7.61 -3.95 15.78
N GLY A 61 -6.38 -4.22 16.25
CA GLY A 61 -5.48 -5.20 15.65
C GLY A 61 -4.75 -4.62 14.44
N ALA A 62 -4.29 -3.37 14.55
CA ALA A 62 -3.69 -2.62 13.45
C ALA A 62 -2.49 -3.33 12.79
N SER A 63 -1.75 -4.14 13.55
CA SER A 63 -0.56 -4.88 13.12
C SER A 63 0.42 -3.93 12.41
N THR A 64 0.80 -4.24 11.16
CA THR A 64 1.68 -3.39 10.37
C THR A 64 0.98 -2.17 9.75
N GLY A 65 -0.28 -1.88 10.12
CA GLY A 65 -0.99 -0.65 9.74
C GLY A 65 -1.76 -0.69 8.43
N GLY A 66 -2.03 -1.86 7.84
CA GLY A 66 -2.67 -1.95 6.53
C GLY A 66 -4.07 -1.32 6.46
N PHE A 67 -4.89 -1.49 7.50
CA PHE A 67 -6.22 -0.86 7.59
C PHE A 67 -6.10 0.63 7.89
N THR A 68 -5.26 0.99 8.86
CA THR A 68 -4.91 2.38 9.20
C THR A 68 -4.53 3.20 7.96
N ASP A 69 -3.56 2.70 7.16
CA ASP A 69 -3.11 3.35 5.93
C ASP A 69 -4.26 3.49 4.91
N CYS A 70 -5.03 2.42 4.71
CA CYS A 70 -6.19 2.47 3.84
C CYS A 70 -7.23 3.51 4.28
N ALA A 71 -7.58 3.57 5.57
CA ALA A 71 -8.55 4.53 6.08
C ALA A 71 -8.06 5.99 5.92
N LEU A 72 -6.79 6.27 6.20
CA LEU A 72 -6.19 7.59 6.01
C LEU A 72 -6.19 8.01 4.54
N GLN A 73 -5.78 7.12 3.62
CA GLN A 73 -5.84 7.38 2.19
C GLN A 73 -7.27 7.63 1.66
N HIS A 74 -8.30 7.16 2.39
CA HIS A 74 -9.72 7.35 2.07
C HIS A 74 -10.39 8.44 2.91
N GLY A 75 -9.63 9.37 3.49
CA GLY A 75 -10.15 10.60 4.06
C GLY A 75 -10.43 10.57 5.57
N ALA A 76 -10.08 9.50 6.28
CA ALA A 76 -10.12 9.51 7.74
C ALA A 76 -9.29 10.69 8.28
N LYS A 77 -9.91 11.52 9.13
CA LYS A 77 -9.24 12.66 9.78
C LYS A 77 -8.15 12.19 10.74
N LYS A 78 -8.44 11.09 11.44
CA LYS A 78 -7.57 10.51 12.46
C LYS A 78 -7.84 9.03 12.57
N VAL A 79 -6.79 8.25 12.76
CA VAL A 79 -6.89 6.83 13.11
C VAL A 79 -6.19 6.59 14.44
N ILE A 80 -6.87 5.90 15.34
CA ILE A 80 -6.30 5.34 16.58
C ILE A 80 -5.97 3.89 16.26
N ALA A 81 -4.69 3.59 16.08
CA ALA A 81 -4.21 2.23 15.81
C ALA A 81 -3.95 1.52 17.14
N LEU A 82 -4.82 0.58 17.49
CA LEU A 82 -4.70 -0.23 18.70
C LEU A 82 -4.18 -1.62 18.33
N ASP A 83 -3.11 -2.05 18.99
CA ASP A 83 -2.59 -3.41 18.85
C ASP A 83 -2.08 -3.92 20.21
N VAL A 84 -2.08 -5.24 20.40
CA VAL A 84 -1.55 -5.89 21.59
C VAL A 84 -0.08 -6.29 21.42
N GLY A 85 0.40 -6.35 20.17
CA GLY A 85 1.78 -6.62 19.82
C GLY A 85 2.68 -5.40 19.98
N THR A 86 3.97 -5.66 20.16
CA THR A 86 5.00 -4.63 20.32
C THR A 86 5.70 -4.34 18.99
N ASN A 87 6.00 -3.06 18.71
CA ASN A 87 6.75 -2.60 17.51
C ASN A 87 6.20 -3.14 16.18
N GLN A 88 4.88 -3.14 16.01
CA GLN A 88 4.24 -3.71 14.80
C GLN A 88 4.13 -2.73 13.64
N LEU A 89 3.91 -1.44 13.92
CA LEU A 89 3.63 -0.44 12.89
C LEU A 89 4.90 -0.15 12.07
N SER A 90 4.76 -0.12 10.74
CA SER A 90 5.86 0.03 9.77
C SER A 90 5.78 1.33 8.98
#